data_AF-A0A2H3TGF9-F1
#
_entry.id   AF-A0A2H3TGF9-F1
#
_cell.length_a   1.000
_cell.length_b   1.000
_cell.length_c   1.000
_cell.angle_alpha   90.00
_cell.angle_beta   90.00
_cell.angle_gamma   90.00
#
_symmetry.space_group_name_H-M   'P 1'
#
loop_
_entity.id
_entity.type
_entity.pdbx_description
1 polymer ?
#
loop_
_entity_poly.entity_id
_entity_poly.type
_entity_poly.pdbx_seq_one_letter_code
_entity_poly.pdbx_strand_id
1 'polypeptide(L)'
;MSLRLLKRPINLASKAPISQLRLRSDQTPSNNDLPSFSSRWFADLQAQLKKFTSDHYPASCVQEAKRQLVSNEQNWLQLLAGQQGFLTDKKWRGLDNHQLLWGDMDSMGEQHDIL
;
A
#
# COMPACT_ATOMS: atom_id res chain seq x y z
N MET A 1 45.28 -38.64 15.36
CA MET A 1 44.40 -38.41 14.18
C MET A 1 44.21 -36.90 14.03
N SER A 2 44.74 -36.31 12.96
CA SER A 2 44.88 -34.86 12.77
C SER A 2 43.84 -34.36 11.76
N LEU A 3 42.91 -33.51 12.21
CA LEU A 3 41.89 -32.88 11.36
C LEU A 3 42.43 -31.53 10.87
N ARG A 4 42.82 -31.47 9.59
CA ARG A 4 43.35 -30.27 8.95
C ARG A 4 42.23 -29.25 8.75
N LEU A 5 42.34 -28.11 9.43
CA LEU A 5 41.52 -26.91 9.24
C LEU A 5 41.79 -26.31 7.85
N LEU A 6 40.86 -26.47 6.90
CA LEU A 6 40.88 -25.73 5.64
C LEU A 6 40.21 -24.37 5.85
N LYS A 7 41.02 -23.38 6.19
CA LYS A 7 40.71 -21.94 6.07
C LYS A 7 40.46 -21.65 4.58
N ARG A 8 39.22 -21.30 4.21
CA ARG A 8 38.93 -20.75 2.88
C ARG A 8 39.07 -19.22 2.95
N PRO A 9 39.90 -18.58 2.09
CA PRO A 9 39.96 -17.13 2.04
C PRO A 9 38.70 -16.56 1.38
N ILE A 10 38.10 -15.55 2.01
CA ILE A 10 37.04 -14.75 1.42
C ILE A 10 37.72 -13.79 0.44
N ASN A 11 37.63 -14.06 -0.86
CA ASN A 11 38.10 -13.13 -1.88
C ASN A 11 37.13 -11.93 -1.94
N LEU A 12 37.49 -10.83 -1.28
CA LEU A 12 36.92 -9.51 -1.54
C LEU A 12 37.72 -8.84 -2.68
N ALA A 13 37.26 -8.99 -3.93
CA ALA A 13 37.46 -7.99 -4.98
C ALA A 13 36.80 -8.42 -6.29
N SER A 14 35.65 -7.81 -6.61
CA SER A 14 35.41 -7.30 -7.95
C SER A 14 34.36 -6.20 -7.87
N LYS A 15 34.81 -4.95 -8.08
CA LYS A 15 33.93 -3.81 -8.37
C LYS A 15 33.25 -4.11 -9.71
N ALA A 16 32.01 -4.57 -9.68
CA ALA A 16 31.16 -4.60 -10.86
C ALA A 16 30.62 -3.17 -11.12
N PRO A 17 30.57 -2.69 -12.37
CA PRO A 17 29.96 -1.41 -12.68
C PRO A 17 28.45 -1.48 -12.38
N ILE A 18 27.92 -0.46 -11.71
CA ILE A 18 26.53 -0.32 -11.22
C ILE A 18 25.48 -0.28 -12.37
N SER A 19 25.90 -0.41 -13.62
CA SER A 19 25.08 -0.16 -14.81
C SER A 19 24.16 -1.33 -15.23
N GLN A 20 23.88 -2.31 -14.35
CA GLN A 20 23.01 -3.45 -14.67
C GLN A 20 21.79 -3.61 -13.75
N LEU A 21 21.42 -2.59 -12.99
CA LEU A 21 20.09 -2.52 -12.34
C LEU A 21 19.00 -2.17 -13.38
N ARG A 22 18.93 -2.92 -14.48
CA ARG A 22 17.80 -2.90 -15.40
C ARG A 22 16.83 -4.00 -14.97
N LEU A 23 15.85 -3.58 -14.18
CA LEU A 23 14.49 -4.11 -14.06
C LEU A 23 14.27 -5.48 -14.73
N ARG A 24 14.45 -6.56 -13.96
CA ARG A 24 13.67 -7.79 -14.17
C ARG A 24 12.50 -7.77 -13.20
N SER A 25 11.45 -7.06 -13.60
CA SER A 25 10.13 -7.22 -13.01
C SER A 25 9.34 -8.20 -13.86
N ASP A 26 9.82 -9.43 -13.98
CA ASP A 26 9.05 -10.53 -14.54
C ASP A 26 9.57 -11.81 -13.90
N GLN A 27 8.66 -12.59 -13.32
CA GLN A 27 8.88 -13.89 -12.66
C GLN A 27 9.10 -13.84 -11.14
N THR A 28 8.15 -13.21 -10.42
CA THR A 28 7.70 -13.84 -9.17
C THR A 28 6.94 -15.13 -9.55
N PRO A 29 7.20 -16.28 -8.92
CA PRO A 29 6.36 -17.46 -9.13
C PRO A 29 4.93 -17.08 -8.75
N SER A 30 4.04 -17.05 -9.74
CA SER A 30 2.62 -16.82 -9.50
C SER A 30 2.08 -18.04 -8.76
N ASN A 31 2.03 -17.96 -7.44
CA ASN A 31 1.04 -18.70 -6.66
C ASN A 31 -0.33 -18.13 -7.09
N ASN A 32 -0.87 -18.69 -8.18
CA ASN A 32 -2.12 -18.25 -8.82
C ASN A 32 -3.38 -18.56 -7.98
N ASP A 33 -3.22 -19.04 -6.74
CA ASP A 33 -4.34 -19.36 -5.84
C ASP A 33 -4.69 -18.18 -4.91
N LEU A 34 -4.27 -16.96 -5.23
CA LEU A 34 -4.78 -15.78 -4.55
C LEU A 34 -6.14 -15.41 -5.16
N PRO A 35 -7.20 -15.28 -4.35
CA PRO A 35 -8.50 -14.86 -4.85
C PRO A 35 -8.35 -13.49 -5.54
N SER A 36 -8.65 -13.47 -6.84
CA SER A 36 -8.69 -12.23 -7.61
C SER A 36 -9.87 -11.40 -7.13
N PHE A 37 -9.59 -10.38 -6.32
CA PHE A 37 -10.60 -9.44 -5.85
C PHE A 37 -11.02 -8.51 -7.00
N SER A 38 -12.31 -8.16 -7.06
CA SER A 38 -12.77 -7.14 -8.01
C SER A 38 -12.00 -5.84 -7.76
N SER A 39 -11.73 -5.06 -8.81
CA SER A 39 -11.10 -3.73 -8.64
C SER A 39 -11.91 -2.78 -7.76
N ARG A 40 -13.18 -3.11 -7.51
CA ARG A 40 -14.15 -2.35 -6.71
C ARG A 40 -14.44 -3.00 -5.36
N TRP A 41 -13.67 -4.01 -4.95
CA TRP A 41 -13.99 -4.84 -3.77
C TRP A 41 -14.29 -4.01 -2.51
N PHE A 42 -13.56 -2.91 -2.30
CA PHE A 42 -13.74 -2.06 -1.12
C PHE A 42 -15.05 -1.26 -1.19
N ALA A 43 -15.40 -0.74 -2.36
CA ALA A 43 -16.67 -0.06 -2.58
C ALA A 43 -17.85 -1.04 -2.44
N ASP A 44 -17.69 -2.26 -2.97
CA ASP A 44 -18.69 -3.33 -2.86
C ASP A 44 -18.87 -3.73 -1.39
N LEU A 45 -17.79 -3.85 -0.61
CA LEU A 45 -17.81 -4.11 0.83
C LEU A 45 -18.56 -3.00 1.57
N GLN A 46 -18.22 -1.73 1.33
CA GLN A 46 -18.90 -0.60 1.96
C GLN A 46 -20.40 -0.58 1.62
N ALA A 47 -20.77 -0.89 0.38
CA ALA A 47 -22.16 -1.00 -0.03
C ALA A 47 -22.90 -2.14 0.69
N GLN A 48 -22.25 -3.29 0.86
CA GLN A 48 -22.81 -4.42 1.62
C GLN A 48 -23.01 -4.07 3.10
N LEU A 49 -22.02 -3.44 3.75
CA LEU A 49 -22.16 -3.01 5.14
C LEU A 49 -23.29 -2.00 5.31
N LYS A 50 -23.44 -1.05 4.36
CA LYS A 50 -24.56 -0.10 4.38
C LYS A 50 -25.92 -0.81 4.30
N LYS A 51 -26.05 -1.89 3.53
CA LYS A 51 -27.29 -2.69 3.51
C LYS A 51 -27.61 -3.28 4.88
N PHE A 52 -26.61 -3.77 5.61
CA PHE A 52 -26.78 -4.30 6.97
C PHE A 52 -27.14 -3.24 8.02
N THR A 53 -27.06 -1.94 7.68
CA THR A 53 -27.51 -0.87 8.57
C THR A 53 -29.01 -0.56 8.46
N SER A 54 -29.73 -1.23 7.55
CA SER A 54 -31.18 -1.07 7.42
C SER A 54 -31.95 -1.72 8.58
N ASP A 55 -33.14 -1.21 8.85
CA ASP A 55 -34.01 -1.62 9.97
C ASP A 55 -34.54 -3.06 9.84
N HIS A 56 -34.26 -3.73 8.72
CA HIS A 56 -34.61 -5.15 8.51
C HIS A 56 -33.73 -6.11 9.34
N TYR A 57 -32.57 -5.65 9.81
CA TYR A 57 -31.61 -6.47 10.55
C TYR A 57 -31.72 -6.28 12.06
N PRO A 58 -31.35 -7.29 12.87
CA PRO A 58 -31.36 -7.15 14.32
C PRO A 58 -30.40 -6.05 14.78
N ALA A 59 -30.74 -5.36 15.86
CA ALA A 59 -30.00 -4.20 16.34
C ALA A 59 -28.51 -4.49 16.58
N SER A 60 -28.15 -5.69 17.04
CA SER A 60 -26.75 -6.11 17.20
C SER A 60 -25.97 -6.12 15.87
N CYS A 61 -26.59 -6.60 14.79
CA CYS A 61 -26.00 -6.62 13.46
C CYS A 61 -25.82 -5.20 12.92
N VAL A 62 -26.82 -4.34 13.09
CA VAL A 62 -26.76 -2.93 12.68
C VAL A 62 -25.62 -2.19 13.39
N GLN A 63 -25.44 -2.42 14.70
CA GLN A 63 -24.37 -1.80 15.48
C GLN A 63 -22.98 -2.27 15.02
N GLU A 64 -22.79 -3.58 14.81
CA GLU A 64 -21.52 -4.10 14.29
C GLU A 64 -21.24 -3.59 12.87
N ALA A 65 -22.24 -3.54 11.99
CA ALA A 65 -22.07 -2.98 10.65
C ALA A 65 -21.64 -1.51 10.68
N LYS A 66 -22.23 -0.70 11.57
CA LYS A 66 -21.81 0.70 11.79
C LYS A 66 -20.37 0.79 12.30
N ARG A 67 -19.99 -0.05 13.26
CA ARG A 67 -18.62 -0.12 13.79
C ARG A 67 -17.62 -0.47 12.68
N GLN A 68 -17.93 -1.45 11.84
CA GLN A 68 -17.09 -1.84 10.71
C GLN A 68 -16.98 -0.73 9.65
N LEU A 69 -18.08 0.00 9.37
CA LEU A 69 -18.03 1.17 8.47
C LEU A 69 -17.06 2.24 8.96
N VAL A 70 -17.15 2.62 10.24
CA VAL A 70 -16.23 3.60 10.84
C VAL A 70 -14.78 3.10 10.79
N SER A 71 -14.55 1.82 11.10
CA SER A 71 -13.23 1.20 11.03
C SER A 71 -12.67 1.22 9.59
N ASN A 72 -13.50 0.93 8.59
CA ASN A 72 -13.09 0.96 7.18
C ASN A 72 -12.74 2.37 6.73
N GLU A 73 -13.50 3.37 7.15
CA GLU A 73 -13.21 4.78 6.84
C GLU A 73 -11.93 5.28 7.51
N GLN A 74 -11.60 4.81 8.71
CA GLN A 74 -10.36 5.18 9.39
C GLN A 74 -9.13 4.48 8.80
N ASN A 75 -9.30 3.24 8.33
CA ASN A 75 -8.21 2.37 7.88
C ASN A 75 -8.19 2.17 6.36
N TRP A 76 -8.91 2.99 5.58
CA TRP A 76 -9.10 2.82 4.14
C TRP A 76 -7.79 2.66 3.37
N LEU A 77 -6.77 3.46 3.71
CA LEU A 77 -5.46 3.42 3.06
C LEU A 77 -4.75 2.09 3.32
N GLN A 78 -4.80 1.62 4.58
CA GLN A 78 -4.21 0.34 4.95
C GLN A 78 -4.92 -0.83 4.26
N LEU A 79 -6.24 -0.77 4.14
CA LEU A 79 -7.04 -1.81 3.51
C LEU A 79 -6.80 -1.87 1.98
N LEU A 80 -6.82 -0.73 1.29
CA LEU A 80 -6.61 -0.66 -0.16
C LEU A 80 -5.16 -0.97 -0.55
N ALA A 81 -4.21 -0.22 0.02
CA ALA A 81 -2.82 -0.35 -0.38
C ALA A 81 -2.17 -1.61 0.23
N GLY A 82 -2.62 -2.05 1.42
CA GLY A 82 -2.17 -3.31 2.02
C GLY A 82 -2.58 -4.54 1.20
N GLN A 83 -3.76 -4.53 0.57
CA GLN A 83 -4.19 -5.60 -0.33
C GLN A 83 -3.28 -5.75 -1.57
N GLN A 84 -2.63 -4.65 -1.98
CA GLN A 84 -1.66 -4.64 -3.08
C GLN A 84 -0.22 -4.88 -2.62
N GLY A 85 -0.01 -5.08 -1.31
CA GLY A 85 1.31 -5.35 -0.72
C GLY A 85 2.13 -4.10 -0.40
N PHE A 86 1.55 -2.90 -0.43
CA PHE A 86 2.26 -1.68 -0.05
C PHE A 86 2.45 -1.58 1.46
N LEU A 87 3.55 -0.92 1.86
CA LEU A 87 3.81 -0.58 3.25
C LEU A 87 2.91 0.58 3.68
N THR A 88 1.97 0.30 4.58
CA THR A 88 0.93 1.26 4.98
C THR A 88 1.05 1.73 6.43
N ASP A 89 2.01 1.17 7.19
CA ASP A 89 2.31 1.62 8.54
C ASP A 89 2.82 3.06 8.53
N LYS A 90 2.38 3.86 9.50
CA LYS A 90 2.75 5.28 9.63
C LYS A 90 4.25 5.54 9.57
N LYS A 91 5.06 4.65 10.14
CA LYS A 91 6.53 4.71 10.13
C LYS A 91 7.15 4.69 8.71
N TRP A 92 6.46 4.10 7.75
CA TRP A 92 6.94 3.94 6.36
C TRP A 92 6.24 4.88 5.39
N ARG A 93 5.12 5.49 5.79
CA ARG A 93 4.40 6.47 4.98
C ARG A 93 5.17 7.79 5.00
N GLY A 94 5.96 8.06 3.96
CA GLY A 94 6.70 9.33 3.84
C GLY A 94 5.80 10.57 3.93
N LEU A 95 4.52 10.42 3.59
CA LEU A 95 3.51 11.48 3.61
C LEU A 95 3.00 11.86 5.01
N ASP A 96 3.07 10.95 5.99
CA ASP A 96 2.53 11.23 7.33
C ASP A 96 3.36 12.27 8.10
N ASN A 97 4.64 12.42 7.74
CA ASN A 97 5.57 13.35 8.39
C ASN A 97 5.66 14.70 7.68
N HIS A 98 4.92 14.90 6.59
CA HIS A 98 4.96 16.12 5.79
C HIS A 98 3.57 16.73 5.68
N GLN A 99 3.47 18.00 6.06
CA GLN A 99 2.26 18.78 5.84
C GLN A 99 2.10 18.97 4.33
N LEU A 100 1.11 18.28 3.75
CA LEU A 100 0.80 18.47 2.34
C LEU A 100 -0.03 19.73 2.17
N LEU A 101 0.51 20.69 1.43
CA LEU A 101 -0.22 21.86 0.98
C LEU A 101 -0.93 21.54 -0.32
N TRP A 102 -2.15 21.00 -0.22
CA TRP A 102 -3.04 20.81 -1.36
C TRP A 102 -3.66 22.16 -1.73
N GLY A 103 -2.90 23.06 -2.36
CA GLY A 103 -3.43 24.35 -2.80
C GLY A 103 -2.41 25.49 -2.94
N ASP A 104 -1.22 25.37 -2.37
CA ASP A 104 -0.22 26.46 -2.42
C ASP A 104 0.52 26.57 -3.77
N MET A 105 0.29 25.58 -4.66
CA MET A 105 0.77 25.60 -6.04
C MET A 105 -0.18 26.31 -7.01
N ASP A 106 -1.30 26.88 -6.57
CA ASP A 106 -2.18 27.70 -7.43
C ASP A 106 -1.73 29.17 -7.45
N SER A 107 -0.46 29.39 -7.78
CA SER A 107 0.13 30.71 -8.02
C SER A 107 0.61 30.84 -9.46
N MET A 108 -0.17 30.37 -10.43
CA MET A 108 0.00 30.75 -11.83
C MET A 108 -1.11 31.74 -12.21
N GLY A 109 -1.18 32.86 -11.49
CA GLY A 109 -2.01 34.00 -11.89
C GLY A 109 -1.45 34.62 -13.17
N GLU A 110 -2.27 34.59 -14.22
CA GLU A 110 -2.01 35.20 -15.53
C GLU A 110 -1.52 36.65 -15.40
N GLN A 111 -0.30 36.93 -15.85
CA GLN A 111 0.11 38.29 -16.16
C GLN A 111 -0.57 38.69 -17.48
N HIS A 112 -1.71 39.36 -17.40
CA HIS A 112 -2.20 40.17 -18.51
C HIS A 112 -1.44 41.50 -18.48
N ASP A 113 -0.49 41.67 -19.40
CA ASP A 113 0.11 42.97 -19.69
C ASP A 113 -0.98 43.89 -20.26
N ILE A 114 -1.35 44.91 -19.50
CA ILE A 114 -2.16 46.03 -19.98
C ILE A 114 -1.19 47.03 -20.60
N LEU A 115 -1.19 47.14 -21.93
CA LEU A 115 -0.65 48.28 -22.69
C LEU A 115 -1.81 49.10 -23.26
#